data_AF-A0A2R6LK40-F1
#
_entry.id   AF-A0A2R6LK40-F1
#
_cell.length_a   1.000
_cell.length_b   1.000
_cell.length_c   1.000
_cell.angle_alpha   90.00
_cell.angle_beta   90.00
_cell.angle_gamma   90.00
#
_symmetry.space_group_name_H-M   'P 1'
#
loop_
_entity.id
_entity.type
_entity.pdbx_description
1 polymer ?
#
loop_
_entity_poly.entity_id
_entity_poly.type
_entity_poly.pdbx_seq_one_letter_code
_entity_poly.pdbx_strand_id
1 'polypeptide(L)'
;MEEGTLGAPDREHLEYATERGWTVLTFDDDFLSLVDAADIDHAGIVYVSQHGKDVGELVRRLDALFEDCADRSLDGRVLYA
;
A
#
# COMPACT_ATOMS: atom_id res chain seq x y z
N MET A 1 22.69 -6.84 -14.53
CA MET A 1 22.37 -7.56 -13.29
C MET A 1 20.86 -7.72 -13.36
N GLU A 2 20.38 -8.93 -13.64
CA GLU A 2 18.95 -9.25 -13.76
C GLU A 2 18.41 -9.50 -12.37
N GLU A 3 17.48 -8.66 -11.94
CA GLU A 3 16.64 -8.90 -10.77
C GLU A 3 15.24 -9.19 -11.31
N GLY A 4 15.03 -10.47 -11.62
CA GLY A 4 13.72 -10.97 -12.03
C GLY A 4 12.77 -10.99 -10.83
N THR A 5 11.69 -10.23 -10.92
CA THR A 5 10.50 -10.44 -10.08
C THR A 5 9.31 -10.73 -10.98
N LEU A 6 8.72 -11.90 -10.74
CA LEU A 6 7.44 -12.33 -11.28
C LEU A 6 6.36 -11.42 -10.68
N GLY A 7 5.91 -10.42 -11.43
CA GLY A 7 4.81 -9.54 -11.07
C GLY A 7 4.50 -8.58 -12.22
N ALA A 8 3.24 -8.17 -12.33
CA ALA A 8 2.89 -6.98 -13.10
C ALA A 8 3.78 -5.81 -12.64
N PRO A 9 4.22 -4.90 -13.52
CA PRO A 9 4.99 -3.72 -13.09
C PRO A 9 4.19 -3.00 -11.98
N ASP A 10 4.85 -2.39 -10.99
CA ASP A 10 4.20 -1.81 -9.80
C ASP A 10 3.04 -0.87 -10.16
N ARG A 11 3.19 -0.17 -11.28
CA ARG A 11 2.14 0.62 -11.91
C ARG A 11 0.90 -0.20 -12.27
N GLU A 12 1.04 -1.30 -13.01
CA GLU A 12 -0.09 -2.15 -13.43
C GLU A 12 -0.75 -2.81 -12.20
N HIS A 13 0.04 -3.18 -11.19
CA HIS A 13 -0.51 -3.69 -9.93
C HIS A 13 -1.35 -2.63 -9.21
N LEU A 14 -0.85 -1.39 -9.15
CA LEU A 14 -1.57 -0.27 -8.55
C LEU A 14 -2.83 0.06 -9.36
N GLU A 15 -2.74 0.16 -10.68
CA GLU A 15 -3.88 0.38 -11.58
C GLU A 15 -4.95 -0.70 -11.38
N TYR A 16 -4.57 -1.98 -11.33
CA TYR A 16 -5.47 -3.10 -11.11
C TYR A 16 -6.23 -3.01 -9.77
N ALA A 17 -5.53 -2.60 -8.71
CA ALA A 17 -6.10 -2.39 -7.39
C ALA A 17 -7.04 -1.17 -7.38
N THR A 18 -6.62 -0.06 -7.99
CA THR A 18 -7.43 1.17 -8.13
C THR A 18 -8.74 0.91 -8.85
N GLU A 19 -8.72 0.19 -9.99
CA GLU A 19 -9.93 -0.17 -10.74
C GLU A 19 -10.96 -0.94 -9.91
N ARG A 20 -10.51 -1.62 -8.85
CA ARG A 20 -11.35 -2.43 -7.95
C ARG A 20 -11.66 -1.74 -6.63
N GLY A 21 -11.14 -0.53 -6.41
CA GLY A 21 -11.25 0.16 -5.13
C GLY A 21 -10.51 -0.56 -4.01
N TRP A 22 -9.43 -1.28 -4.31
CA TRP A 22 -8.66 -2.04 -3.34
C TRP A 22 -7.48 -1.24 -2.81
N THR A 23 -7.39 -1.15 -1.48
CA THR A 23 -6.22 -0.61 -0.80
C THR A 23 -5.06 -1.60 -0.89
N VAL A 24 -3.88 -1.12 -1.27
CA VAL A 24 -2.66 -1.93 -1.37
C VAL A 24 -1.90 -1.90 -0.04
N LEU A 25 -1.74 -3.07 0.59
CA LEU A 25 -0.85 -3.23 1.74
C LEU A 25 0.52 -3.70 1.23
N THR A 26 1.57 -2.93 1.49
CA THR A 26 2.93 -3.27 1.03
C THR A 26 3.99 -2.96 2.08
N PHE A 27 5.11 -3.66 1.95
CA PHE A 27 6.34 -3.39 2.70
C PHE A 27 7.42 -2.73 1.83
N ASP A 28 7.11 -2.55 0.55
CA ASP A 28 8.02 -2.08 -0.49
C ASP A 28 7.85 -0.56 -0.66
N ASP A 29 8.94 0.19 -0.54
CA ASP A 29 8.92 1.66 -0.65
C ASP A 29 8.93 2.16 -2.10
N ASP A 30 9.17 1.29 -3.08
CA ASP A 30 9.08 1.66 -4.51
C ASP A 30 7.66 2.15 -4.88
N PHE A 31 6.61 1.60 -4.25
CA PHE A 31 5.24 2.10 -4.41
C PHE A 31 5.06 3.54 -3.95
N LEU A 32 5.79 3.96 -2.90
CA LEU A 32 5.73 5.33 -2.38
C LEU A 32 6.38 6.30 -3.37
N SER A 33 7.55 5.93 -3.88
CA SER A 33 8.27 6.70 -4.89
C SER A 33 7.48 6.79 -6.19
N LEU A 34 6.76 5.73 -6.57
CA LEU A 34 5.92 5.68 -7.76
C LEU A 34 4.75 6.66 -7.68
N VAL A 35 3.99 6.67 -6.57
CA VAL A 35 2.84 7.58 -6.44
C VAL A 35 3.26 9.04 -6.26
N ASP A 36 4.39 9.29 -5.61
CA ASP A 36 4.95 10.65 -5.46
C ASP A 36 5.45 11.22 -6.80
N ALA A 37 6.11 10.39 -7.62
CA ALA A 37 6.69 10.84 -8.88
C ALA A 37 5.70 10.94 -10.04
N ALA A 38 4.67 10.10 -10.07
CA ALA A 38 3.83 9.91 -11.25
C ALA A 38 2.37 10.38 -11.10
N ASP A 39 1.98 10.94 -9.94
CA ASP A 39 0.61 11.43 -9.65
C ASP A 39 -0.45 10.40 -10.06
N ILE A 40 -0.22 9.13 -9.67
CA ILE A 40 -1.09 8.01 -10.06
C ILE A 40 -2.24 7.92 -9.05
N ASP A 41 -3.47 7.87 -9.58
CA ASP A 41 -4.66 7.60 -8.76
C ASP A 41 -4.59 6.22 -8.10
N HIS A 42 -4.86 6.17 -6.79
CA HIS A 42 -4.89 4.94 -6.02
C HIS A 42 -6.03 4.88 -5.03
N ALA A 43 -6.59 3.69 -4.81
CA ALA A 43 -7.62 3.43 -3.80
C ALA A 43 -7.07 3.38 -2.35
N GLY A 44 -5.83 3.83 -2.17
CA GLY A 44 -5.12 3.89 -0.90
C GLY A 44 -3.95 2.91 -0.84
N ILE A 45 -2.88 3.32 -0.16
CA ILE A 45 -1.70 2.49 0.10
C ILE A 45 -1.48 2.45 1.61
N VAL A 46 -1.31 1.26 2.17
CA VAL A 46 -0.85 1.07 3.55
C VAL A 46 0.58 0.54 3.47
N TYR A 47 1.53 1.37 3.89
CA TYR A 47 2.93 1.00 3.97
C TYR A 47 3.29 0.52 5.37
N VAL A 48 3.97 -0.63 5.45
CA VAL A 48 4.45 -1.20 6.69
C VAL A 48 5.98 -1.28 6.62
N SER A 49 6.67 -0.69 7.61
CA SER A 49 8.12 -0.87 7.68
C SER A 49 8.49 -2.34 7.96
N GLN A 50 9.42 -2.89 7.17
CA GLN A 50 9.88 -4.29 7.26
C GLN A 50 10.57 -4.65 8.58
N HIS A 51 10.97 -3.67 9.38
CA HIS A 51 11.79 -3.91 10.55
C HIS A 51 10.96 -4.23 11.81
N GLY A 52 11.16 -5.45 12.32
CA GLY A 52 10.97 -5.76 13.74
C GLY A 52 9.55 -6.00 14.23
N LYS A 53 8.60 -6.32 13.34
CA LYS A 53 7.20 -6.54 13.75
C LYS A 53 6.81 -8.01 13.82
N ASP A 54 6.17 -8.39 14.92
CA ASP A 54 5.44 -9.65 15.03
C ASP A 54 4.16 -9.57 14.18
N VAL A 55 3.80 -10.65 13.49
CA VAL A 55 2.61 -10.71 12.63
C VAL A 55 1.35 -10.33 13.41
N GLY A 56 1.25 -10.75 14.68
CA GLY A 56 0.11 -10.39 15.53
C GLY A 56 0.06 -8.89 15.86
N GLU A 57 1.20 -8.24 16.01
CA GLU A 57 1.26 -6.79 16.20
C GLU A 57 0.87 -6.06 14.91
N LEU A 58 1.32 -6.53 13.75
CA LEU A 58 0.93 -5.97 12.46
C LEU A 58 -0.58 -5.99 12.25
N VAL A 59 -1.21 -7.16 12.48
CA VAL A 59 -2.67 -7.30 12.33
C VAL A 59 -3.41 -6.32 13.24
N ARG A 60 -2.99 -6.17 14.50
CA ARG A 60 -3.62 -5.22 15.45
C ARG A 60 -3.47 -3.77 15.03
N ARG A 61 -2.32 -3.39 14.46
CA ARG A 61 -2.11 -2.03 13.96
C ARG A 61 -2.97 -1.74 12.74
N LEU A 62 -3.07 -2.70 11.82
CA LEU A 62 -3.94 -2.57 10.66
C LEU A 62 -5.40 -2.42 11.09
N ASP A 63 -5.87 -3.25 12.01
CA ASP A 63 -7.22 -3.17 12.58
C ASP A 63 -7.50 -1.77 13.15
N ALA A 64 -6.64 -1.26 14.03
CA ALA A 64 -6.78 0.08 14.60
C ALA A 64 -6.73 1.20 13.55
N LEU A 65 -5.88 1.06 12.53
CA LEU A 65 -5.76 2.02 11.43
C LEU A 65 -7.05 2.06 10.59
N PHE A 66 -7.64 0.90 10.31
CA PHE A 66 -8.90 0.81 9.56
C PHE A 66 -10.11 1.23 10.39
N GLU A 67 -10.10 1.03 11.72
CA GLU A 67 -11.14 1.60 12.59
C GLU A 67 -11.13 3.13 12.59
N ASP A 68 -9.95 3.78 12.64
CA ASP A 68 -9.83 5.24 12.56
C ASP A 68 -10.29 5.77 11.19
N CYS A 69 -10.02 5.01 10.13
CA CYS A 69 -10.39 5.40 8.78
C CYS A 69 -11.76 4.89 8.32
N ALA A 70 -12.52 4.18 9.16
CA ALA A 70 -13.79 3.57 8.77
C ALA A 70 -14.83 4.59 8.24
N ASP A 71 -14.74 5.85 8.69
CA ASP A 71 -15.61 6.95 8.25
C ASP A 71 -14.97 7.85 7.16
N ARG A 72 -13.73 7.55 6.73
CA ARG A 72 -12.97 8.37 5.77
C ARG A 72 -12.53 7.54 4.57
N SER A 73 -12.68 8.14 3.38
CA SER A 73 -12.20 7.52 2.15
C SER A 73 -10.66 7.51 2.09
N LEU A 74 -10.11 6.40 1.61
CA LEU A 74 -8.67 6.15 1.47
C LEU A 74 -8.10 6.51 0.09
N ASP A 75 -8.95 6.96 -0.83
CA ASP A 75 -8.54 7.42 -2.15
C ASP A 75 -7.42 8.46 -2.09
N GLY A 76 -6.36 8.23 -2.87
CA GLY A 76 -5.20 9.09 -2.98
C GLY A 76 -4.38 9.21 -1.69
N ARG A 77 -4.63 8.37 -0.67
CA ARG A 77 -3.91 8.45 0.61
C ARG A 77 -2.90 7.32 0.78
N VAL A 78 -1.77 7.70 1.37
CA VAL A 78 -0.77 6.77 1.89
C VAL A 78 -0.87 6.78 3.40
N LEU A 79 -1.06 5.62 4.00
CA LEU A 79 -1.07 5.39 5.44
C LEU A 79 0.18 4.61 5.85
N TYR A 80 0.66 4.88 7.05
CA TYR A 80 1.85 4.26 7.61
C TYR A 80 1.46 3.47 8.86
N ALA A 81 1.73 2.16 8.86
CA ALA A 81 1.43 1.24 9.96
C ALA A 81 2.70 0.78 10.68
#